data_AF-A0A8T5LZ89-F1
#
_entry.id   AF-A0A8T5LZ89-F1
#
_cell.length_a   1.000
_cell.length_b   1.000
_cell.length_c   1.000
_cell.angle_alpha   90.00
_cell.angle_beta   90.00
_cell.angle_gamma   90.00
#
_symmetry.space_group_name_H-M   'P 1'
#
loop_
_entity.id
_entity.type
_entity.pdbx_description
1 polymer ?
#
loop_
_entity_poly.entity_id
_entity_poly.type
_entity_poly.pdbx_seq_one_letter_code
_entity_poly.pdbx_strand_id
1 'polypeptide(L)'
;MSSDVERLLSKARRSISKYCVEECQAYCCRKGRLLLTIKEAELITSKKIGMAETQGMIIKSKLGGYNLLFENNNDNCPKLQNNKCLIHNRKDRPQTCKDFPIYLKNDVIMFSSKCAAVQANQFFPYMRKIISKGYLQTNVNNIFKKKNS
;
A
#
# COMPACT_ATOMS: atom_id res chain seq x y z
N MET A 1 -17.10 -10.49 -8.12
CA MET A 1 -17.48 -10.88 -6.75
C MET A 1 -16.24 -10.82 -5.88
N SER A 2 -16.20 -9.95 -4.87
CA SER A 2 -15.06 -9.85 -3.93
C SER A 2 -14.96 -11.15 -3.15
N SER A 3 -13.82 -11.81 -3.22
CA SER A 3 -13.56 -13.03 -2.44
C SER A 3 -13.75 -12.74 -0.93
N ASP A 4 -14.10 -13.77 -0.18
CA ASP A 4 -14.29 -13.68 1.28
C ASP A 4 -13.05 -13.13 2.01
N VAL A 5 -11.87 -13.33 1.40
CA VAL A 5 -10.57 -12.79 1.79
C VAL A 5 -10.49 -11.28 1.58
N GLU A 6 -10.89 -10.75 0.43
CA GLU A 6 -10.89 -9.29 0.19
C GLU A 6 -11.73 -8.53 1.23
N ARG A 7 -12.88 -9.09 1.63
CA ARG A 7 -13.70 -8.53 2.70
C ARG A 7 -12.95 -8.52 4.04
N LEU A 8 -12.22 -9.59 4.36
CA LEU A 8 -11.38 -9.66 5.56
C LEU A 8 -10.25 -8.61 5.52
N LEU A 9 -9.55 -8.47 4.40
CA LEU A 9 -8.47 -7.49 4.24
C LEU A 9 -9.01 -6.06 4.32
N SER A 10 -10.18 -5.80 3.74
CA SER A 10 -10.86 -4.50 3.83
C SER A 10 -11.24 -4.16 5.29
N LYS A 11 -11.70 -5.15 6.08
CA LYS A 11 -11.93 -4.97 7.52
C LYS A 11 -10.64 -4.69 8.28
N ALA A 12 -9.57 -5.43 7.97
CA ALA A 12 -8.27 -5.22 8.59
C ALA A 12 -7.73 -3.80 8.31
N ARG A 13 -7.76 -3.32 7.06
CA ARG A 13 -7.31 -1.96 6.73
C ARG A 13 -8.09 -0.88 7.50
N ARG A 14 -9.39 -1.07 7.73
CA ARG A 14 -10.22 -0.13 8.51
C ARG A 14 -9.96 -0.18 10.02
N SER A 15 -9.48 -1.30 10.57
CA SER A 15 -9.32 -1.43 12.02
C SER A 15 -8.22 -0.53 12.59
N ILE A 16 -7.28 -0.10 11.75
CA ILE A 16 -6.16 0.76 12.17
C ILE A 16 -6.44 2.25 12.00
N SER A 17 -7.67 2.65 11.63
CA SER A 17 -8.00 4.07 11.39
C SER A 17 -7.65 4.96 12.58
N LYS A 18 -7.95 4.54 13.81
CA LYS A 18 -7.60 5.29 15.03
C LYS A 18 -6.08 5.45 15.16
N TYR A 19 -5.33 4.35 15.05
CA TYR A 19 -3.86 4.34 15.07
C TYR A 19 -3.26 5.26 13.99
N CYS A 20 -3.84 5.28 12.78
CA CYS A 20 -3.37 6.15 11.70
C CYS A 20 -3.54 7.64 12.03
N VAL A 21 -4.63 8.02 12.69
CA VAL A 21 -4.94 9.41 13.05
C VAL A 21 -4.09 9.86 14.23
N GLU A 22 -4.07 9.05 15.28
CA GLU A 22 -3.53 9.46 16.59
C GLU A 22 -2.02 9.24 16.68
N GLU A 23 -1.52 8.11 16.16
CA GLU A 23 -0.12 7.72 16.32
C GLU A 23 0.71 7.98 15.06
N CYS A 24 0.28 7.42 13.93
CA CYS A 24 1.08 7.45 12.72
C CYS A 24 1.14 8.84 12.09
N GLN A 25 0.00 9.56 12.12
CA GLN A 25 -0.34 10.81 11.44
C GLN A 25 -0.14 10.81 9.91
N ALA A 26 0.78 10.02 9.36
CA ALA A 26 1.10 9.78 7.97
C ALA A 26 0.37 8.54 7.41
N TYR A 27 -0.95 8.67 7.29
CA TYR A 27 -1.96 7.65 6.95
C TYR A 27 -1.55 6.53 5.95
N CYS A 28 -0.69 6.79 4.97
CA CYS A 28 -0.34 5.78 3.97
C CYS A 28 1.04 5.90 3.32
N CYS A 29 1.89 6.82 3.77
CA CYS A 29 2.88 7.44 2.88
C CYS A 29 4.32 6.90 2.97
N ARG A 30 4.58 5.88 3.80
CA ARG A 30 5.90 5.22 3.89
C ARG A 30 5.97 3.92 3.10
N LYS A 31 5.40 3.87 1.90
CA LYS A 31 5.58 2.72 1.00
C LYS A 31 6.87 2.95 0.23
N GLY A 32 7.85 2.05 0.24
CA GLY A 32 9.09 2.28 -0.53
C GLY A 32 8.86 2.50 -2.04
N ARG A 33 7.92 1.75 -2.64
CA ARG A 33 7.53 1.91 -4.05
C ARG A 33 6.06 1.63 -4.32
N LEU A 34 5.47 2.31 -5.31
CA LEU A 34 4.11 2.10 -5.79
C LEU A 34 4.09 1.90 -7.30
N LEU A 35 3.52 0.80 -7.79
CA LEU A 35 3.18 0.68 -9.21
C LEU A 35 1.93 1.51 -9.52
N LEU A 36 2.03 2.34 -10.55
CA LEU A 36 1.04 3.29 -11.03
C LEU A 36 0.79 3.02 -12.52
N THR A 37 -0.47 3.11 -12.93
CA THR A 37 -0.83 3.32 -14.34
C THR A 37 -0.37 4.70 -14.82
N ILE A 38 -0.38 4.92 -16.13
CA ILE A 38 -0.01 6.22 -16.72
C ILE A 38 -0.90 7.35 -16.15
N LYS A 39 -2.22 7.14 -16.11
CA LYS A 39 -3.17 8.13 -15.57
C LYS A 39 -2.94 8.43 -14.08
N GLU A 40 -2.62 7.41 -13.28
CA GLU A 40 -2.31 7.60 -11.86
C GLU A 40 -0.98 8.34 -11.68
N ALA A 41 0.01 8.08 -12.52
CA ALA A 41 1.28 8.80 -12.52
C ALA A 41 1.09 10.28 -12.91
N GLU A 42 0.26 10.58 -13.90
CA GLU A 42 -0.09 11.95 -14.27
C GLU A 42 -0.78 12.67 -13.10
N LEU A 43 -1.70 12.01 -12.39
CA LEU A 43 -2.37 12.61 -11.24
C LEU A 43 -1.40 12.89 -10.08
N ILE A 44 -0.45 12.00 -9.86
CA ILE A 44 0.54 12.15 -8.79
C ILE A 44 1.55 13.25 -9.11
N THR A 45 2.03 13.30 -10.34
CA THR A 45 3.03 14.25 -10.84
C THR A 45 2.44 15.58 -11.33
N SER A 46 1.12 15.78 -11.20
CA SER A 46 0.42 16.94 -11.75
C SER A 46 0.71 17.13 -13.25
N LYS A 47 0.68 16.02 -14.00
CA LYS A 47 0.97 15.87 -15.44
C LYS A 47 2.42 16.13 -15.85
N LYS A 48 3.36 16.22 -14.91
CA LYS A 48 4.79 16.45 -15.17
C LYS A 48 5.63 15.15 -15.11
N ILE A 49 5.25 14.15 -15.91
CA ILE A 49 5.89 12.82 -15.92
C ILE A 49 7.40 12.91 -16.19
N GLY A 50 7.82 13.59 -17.26
CA GLY A 50 9.24 13.66 -17.63
C GLY A 50 10.12 14.27 -16.54
N MET A 51 9.65 15.36 -15.92
CA MET A 51 10.34 15.99 -14.80
C MET A 51 10.40 15.07 -13.57
N ALA A 52 9.32 14.35 -13.27
CA ALA A 52 9.29 13.38 -12.18
C ALA A 52 10.20 12.15 -12.43
N GLU A 53 10.36 11.72 -13.69
CA GLU A 53 11.35 10.71 -14.07
C GLU A 53 12.78 11.23 -13.85
N THR A 54 13.11 12.43 -14.34
CA THR A 54 14.45 13.01 -14.17
C THR A 54 14.80 13.22 -12.70
N GLN A 55 13.82 13.56 -11.86
CA GLN A 55 14.00 13.70 -10.41
C GLN A 55 14.02 12.37 -9.66
N GLY A 56 13.92 11.23 -10.36
CA GLY A 56 13.90 9.91 -9.74
C GLY A 56 12.66 9.63 -8.88
N MET A 57 11.62 10.48 -8.97
CA MET A 57 10.36 10.30 -8.26
C MET A 57 9.58 9.13 -8.83
N ILE A 58 9.62 8.93 -10.15
CA ILE A 58 9.03 7.76 -10.81
C ILE A 58 10.03 7.09 -11.76
N ILE A 59 9.91 5.79 -11.97
CA ILE A 59 10.67 5.05 -13.00
C ILE A 59 9.72 4.22 -13.87
N LYS A 60 10.00 4.08 -15.17
CA LYS A 60 9.19 3.20 -16.02
C LYS A 60 9.18 1.78 -15.51
N SER A 61 7.99 1.19 -15.45
CA SER A 61 7.83 -0.21 -15.06
C SER A 61 7.91 -1.12 -16.28
N LYS A 62 8.65 -2.23 -16.17
CA LYS A 62 8.67 -3.30 -17.18
C LYS A 62 7.30 -3.97 -17.38
N LEU A 63 6.38 -3.80 -16.42
CA LEU A 63 5.01 -4.31 -16.48
C LEU A 63 4.02 -3.29 -17.08
N GLY A 64 4.50 -2.18 -17.61
CA GLY A 64 3.69 -1.04 -18.05
C GLY A 64 3.42 -0.04 -16.91
N GLY A 65 3.31 1.25 -17.26
CA GLY A 65 3.14 2.35 -16.31
C GLY A 65 4.44 2.75 -15.61
N TYR A 66 4.35 3.16 -14.34
CA TYR A 66 5.44 3.76 -13.57
C TYR A 66 5.51 3.20 -12.15
N ASN A 67 6.72 3.02 -11.62
CA ASN A 67 6.92 2.86 -10.19
C ASN A 67 7.22 4.23 -9.58
N LEU A 68 6.35 4.73 -8.71
CA LEU A 68 6.67 5.84 -7.80
C LEU A 68 7.64 5.35 -6.73
N LEU A 69 8.81 5.96 -6.68
CA LEU A 69 9.88 5.69 -5.74
C LEU A 69 9.80 6.73 -4.62
N PHE A 70 9.61 6.27 -3.39
CA PHE A 70 9.52 7.14 -2.23
C PHE A 70 10.88 7.39 -1.61
N GLU A 71 11.82 6.45 -1.80
CA GLU A 71 13.21 6.51 -1.33
C GLU A 71 13.93 7.78 -1.84
N ASN A 72 13.65 8.19 -3.08
CA ASN A 72 14.21 9.40 -3.68
C ASN A 72 13.49 10.69 -3.31
N ASN A 73 12.43 10.62 -2.48
CA ASN A 73 11.65 11.76 -2.01
C ASN A 73 11.63 11.85 -0.48
N ASN A 74 12.79 11.66 0.16
CA ASN A 74 12.94 11.60 1.62
C ASN A 74 11.98 10.60 2.28
N ASP A 75 11.75 9.44 1.65
CA ASP A 75 10.77 8.42 2.05
C ASP A 75 9.30 8.91 2.12
N ASN A 76 8.99 10.04 1.49
CA ASN A 76 7.69 10.68 1.57
C ASN A 76 6.92 10.59 0.25
N CYS A 77 5.61 10.40 0.36
CA CYS A 77 4.72 10.51 -0.78
C CYS A 77 4.68 11.95 -1.29
N PRO A 78 4.69 12.22 -2.60
CA PRO A 78 4.48 13.57 -3.13
C PRO A 78 3.11 14.17 -2.76
N LYS A 79 2.15 13.34 -2.33
CA LYS A 79 0.83 13.77 -1.82
C LYS A 79 0.77 13.78 -0.28
N LEU A 80 1.90 13.62 0.41
CA LEU A 80 2.03 13.84 1.86
C LEU A 80 2.50 15.28 2.08
N GLN A 81 1.69 16.09 2.75
CA GLN A 81 2.09 17.44 3.18
C GLN A 81 1.72 17.61 4.64
N ASN A 82 2.67 18.04 5.48
CA ASN A 82 2.49 18.16 6.93
C ASN A 82 1.90 16.88 7.56
N ASN A 83 2.46 15.73 7.19
CA ASN A 83 1.98 14.39 7.55
C ASN A 83 0.55 14.03 7.06
N LYS A 84 -0.17 14.87 6.32
CA LYS A 84 -1.52 14.57 5.83
C LYS A 84 -1.52 14.11 4.37
N CYS A 85 -2.30 13.08 4.06
CA CYS A 85 -2.48 12.57 2.70
C CYS A 85 -3.52 13.41 1.95
N LEU A 86 -3.08 14.21 0.98
CA LEU A 86 -3.93 15.14 0.22
C LEU A 86 -4.96 14.47 -0.69
N ILE A 87 -4.81 13.17 -0.97
CA ILE A 87 -5.69 12.44 -1.89
C ILE A 87 -6.45 11.29 -1.21
N HIS A 88 -6.48 11.21 0.12
CA HIS A 88 -7.03 10.08 0.86
C HIS A 88 -8.49 9.76 0.48
N ASN A 89 -9.34 10.79 0.41
CA ASN A 89 -10.78 10.64 0.15
C ASN A 89 -11.17 10.72 -1.34
N ARG A 90 -10.20 10.89 -2.25
CA ARG A 90 -10.54 11.06 -3.66
C ARG A 90 -10.96 9.73 -4.28
N LYS A 91 -12.01 9.76 -5.11
CA LYS A 91 -12.51 8.57 -5.84
C LYS A 91 -11.46 8.00 -6.80
N ASP A 92 -10.69 8.88 -7.43
CA ASP A 92 -9.59 8.60 -8.35
C ASP A 92 -8.26 8.25 -7.65
N ARG A 93 -8.26 8.09 -6.32
CA ARG A 93 -7.07 7.63 -5.59
C ARG A 93 -6.61 6.27 -6.14
N PRO A 94 -5.30 6.10 -6.44
CA PRO A 94 -4.77 4.85 -6.97
C PRO A 94 -5.15 3.63 -6.13
N GLN A 95 -5.41 2.50 -6.79
CA GLN A 95 -5.85 1.29 -6.10
C GLN A 95 -4.78 0.81 -5.09
N THR A 96 -3.51 0.90 -5.47
CA THR A 96 -2.41 0.54 -4.57
C THR A 96 -2.36 1.42 -3.32
N CYS A 97 -2.84 2.68 -3.37
CA CYS A 97 -3.00 3.52 -2.17
C CYS A 97 -4.17 3.04 -1.31
N LYS A 98 -5.29 2.63 -1.92
CA LYS A 98 -6.47 2.05 -1.22
C LYS A 98 -6.15 0.73 -0.53
N ASP A 99 -5.21 -0.03 -1.08
CA ASP A 99 -4.80 -1.32 -0.53
C ASP A 99 -3.72 -1.22 0.55
N PHE A 100 -3.21 -0.04 0.90
CA PHE A 100 -2.32 0.08 2.06
C PHE A 100 -3.03 -0.26 3.38
N PRO A 101 -2.35 -0.88 4.35
CA PRO A 101 -1.01 -1.48 4.30
C PRO A 101 -0.99 -2.97 3.95
N ILE A 102 -2.12 -3.52 3.51
CA ILE A 102 -2.30 -4.96 3.29
C ILE A 102 -2.69 -5.22 1.84
N TYR A 103 -1.81 -5.80 1.05
CA TYR A 103 -2.03 -6.04 -0.38
C TYR A 103 -2.50 -7.46 -0.63
N LEU A 104 -3.29 -7.66 -1.69
CA LEU A 104 -3.59 -8.97 -2.25
C LEU A 104 -3.23 -8.95 -3.73
N LYS A 105 -2.32 -9.83 -4.16
CA LYS A 105 -1.95 -9.99 -5.57
C LYS A 105 -1.64 -11.46 -5.85
N ASN A 106 -2.31 -12.05 -6.85
CA ASN A 106 -2.11 -13.44 -7.27
C ASN A 106 -2.13 -14.41 -6.07
N ASP A 107 -3.15 -14.31 -5.21
CA ASP A 107 -3.27 -15.12 -4.00
C ASP A 107 -2.11 -15.00 -3.00
N VAL A 108 -1.34 -13.91 -3.08
CA VAL A 108 -0.33 -13.52 -2.10
C VAL A 108 -0.81 -12.30 -1.34
N ILE A 109 -0.89 -12.42 -0.01
CA ILE A 109 -1.18 -11.31 0.89
C ILE A 109 0.13 -10.78 1.44
N MET A 110 0.32 -9.46 1.39
CA MET A 110 1.54 -8.81 1.88
C MET A 110 1.18 -7.68 2.83
N PHE A 111 1.87 -7.61 3.97
CA PHE A 111 1.80 -6.49 4.90
C PHE A 111 3.02 -5.59 4.67
N SER A 112 2.80 -4.27 4.60
CA SER A 112 3.92 -3.34 4.41
C SER A 112 4.78 -3.27 5.68
N SER A 113 6.00 -3.79 5.62
CA SER A 113 6.97 -3.77 6.73
C SER A 113 7.38 -2.36 7.20
N LYS A 114 7.12 -1.34 6.38
CA LYS A 114 7.39 0.08 6.67
C LYS A 114 6.19 0.81 7.31
N CYS A 115 5.04 0.14 7.46
CA CYS A 115 3.89 0.72 8.14
C CYS A 115 4.04 0.59 9.66
N ALA A 116 3.92 1.71 10.38
CA ALA A 116 3.99 1.72 11.83
C ALA A 116 2.94 0.80 12.49
N ALA A 117 1.72 0.71 11.93
CA ALA A 117 0.69 -0.19 12.44
C ALA A 117 1.04 -1.68 12.23
N VAL A 118 1.76 -2.01 11.15
CA VAL A 118 2.29 -3.37 10.93
C VAL A 118 3.39 -3.66 11.93
N GLN A 119 4.33 -2.73 12.12
CA GLN A 119 5.43 -2.86 13.09
C GLN A 119 4.92 -2.97 14.54
N ALA A 120 3.83 -2.29 14.86
CA ALA A 120 3.14 -2.35 16.15
C ALA A 120 2.15 -3.52 16.27
N ASN A 121 2.20 -4.52 15.37
CA ASN A 121 1.38 -5.73 15.39
C ASN A 121 -0.15 -5.52 15.44
N GLN A 122 -0.65 -4.38 14.96
CA GLN A 122 -2.08 -4.05 14.98
C GLN A 122 -2.94 -5.02 14.15
N PHE A 123 -2.32 -5.78 13.26
CA PHE A 123 -2.99 -6.74 12.37
C PHE A 123 -2.98 -8.19 12.86
N PHE A 124 -2.36 -8.48 14.02
CA PHE A 124 -2.23 -9.84 14.52
C PHE A 124 -3.57 -10.62 14.57
N PRO A 125 -4.71 -10.04 15.00
CA PRO A 125 -6.00 -10.74 14.98
C PRO A 125 -6.47 -11.11 13.56
N TYR A 126 -6.08 -10.34 12.55
CA TYR A 126 -6.44 -10.57 11.15
C TYR A 126 -5.51 -11.58 10.49
N MET A 127 -4.23 -11.59 10.84
CA MET A 127 -3.26 -12.60 10.38
C MET A 127 -3.71 -14.02 10.75
N ARG A 128 -4.20 -14.22 11.98
CA ARG A 128 -4.78 -15.51 12.40
C ARG A 128 -5.98 -15.93 11.54
N LYS A 129 -6.87 -14.98 11.20
CA LYS A 129 -8.04 -15.23 10.34
C LYS A 129 -7.66 -15.50 8.88
N ILE A 130 -6.56 -14.92 8.41
CA ILE A 130 -6.00 -15.20 7.08
C ILE A 130 -5.50 -16.65 7.03
N ILE A 131 -4.78 -17.09 8.08
CA ILE A 131 -4.30 -18.47 8.18
C ILE A 131 -5.47 -19.46 8.18
N SER A 132 -6.54 -19.20 8.94
CA SER A 132 -7.73 -20.06 8.95
C SER A 132 -8.49 -20.12 7.62
N LYS A 133 -8.18 -19.23 6.67
CA LYS A 133 -8.72 -19.24 5.30
C LYS A 133 -7.81 -19.97 4.31
N GLY A 134 -6.80 -20.71 4.79
CA GLY A 134 -5.93 -21.55 3.96
C GLY A 134 -4.69 -20.85 3.42
N TYR A 135 -4.33 -19.68 3.96
CA TYR A 135 -3.05 -19.03 3.65
C TYR A 135 -1.97 -19.46 4.64
N LEU A 136 -0.74 -19.57 4.17
CA LEU A 136 0.43 -19.90 4.98
C LEU A 136 1.36 -18.69 5.05
N GLN A 137 1.81 -18.37 6.24
CA GLN A 137 2.86 -17.38 6.44
C GLN A 137 4.16 -17.94 5.87
N THR A 138 4.87 -17.13 5.07
CA THR A 138 6.19 -17.49 4.53
C THR A 138 7.29 -17.17 5.55
N ASN A 139 8.52 -17.58 5.26
CA ASN A 139 9.71 -17.22 6.06
C ASN A 139 9.93 -15.70 6.16
N VAL A 140 9.26 -14.91 5.32
CA VAL A 140 9.15 -13.46 5.49
C VAL A 140 7.89 -13.17 6.29
N ASN A 141 8.05 -12.73 7.55
CA ASN A 141 6.99 -12.54 8.56
C ASN A 141 5.77 -11.72 8.12
N ASN A 142 5.82 -11.03 6.98
CA ASN A 142 4.76 -10.16 6.46
C ASN A 142 4.13 -10.65 5.15
N ILE A 143 4.44 -11.86 4.69
CA ILE A 143 3.94 -12.41 3.42
C ILE A 143 3.20 -13.72 3.69
N PHE A 144 2.00 -13.85 3.13
CA PHE A 144 1.17 -15.03 3.21
C PHE A 144 0.80 -15.51 1.80
N LYS A 145 0.89 -16.81 1.55
CA LYS A 145 0.53 -17.42 0.25
C LYS A 145 -0.60 -18.41 0.45
N LYS A 146 -1.56 -18.43 -0.47
CA LYS A 146 -2.61 -19.47 -0.46
C LYS A 146 -1.98 -20.84 -0.65
N LYS A 147 -2.39 -21.81 0.15
CA LYS A 147 -2.00 -23.20 -0.05
C LYS A 147 -2.56 -23.64 -1.41
N ASN A 148 -1.70 -24.11 -2.32
CA ASN A 148 -2.17 -24.77 -3.53
C ASN A 148 -2.93 -26.02 -3.08
N SER A 149 -4.23 -26.07 -3.37
CA SER A 149 -5.04 -27.28 -3.27
C SER A 149 -4.53 -28.33 -4.24
#